data_AF-A0AAU6S328-F1
#
_entry.id   AF-A0AAU6S328-F1
#
_cell.length_a   1.000
_cell.length_b   1.000
_cell.length_c   1.000
_cell.angle_alpha   90.00
_cell.angle_beta   90.00
_cell.angle_gamma   90.00
#
_symmetry.space_group_name_H-M   'P 1'
#
loop_
_entity.id
_entity.type
_entity.pdbx_description
1 polymer ?
#
loop_
_entity_poly.entity_id
_entity_poly.type
_entity_poly.pdbx_seq_one_letter_code
_entity_poly.pdbx_strand_id
1 'polypeptide(L)'
;MIKQFDVLYNSANPPPWGYPQAAKKSGIKSKSFNSPLENYNELMFNDDAGFELVNLQAQRDLNSLVKNDETRRVNRDRTTTIDKDETVTVHGKRTETVDLDETITIHQNRTETVDQNETITIHQNRKERVDLDETIDIGGNRTETVHKSEQILIKGNRDKTVNGNDSLTVNKDRKETINKSRSLTVDKTNSEFVKLGKSVTVGLGYATQVGTIMNTAVGIMQTEQVGRIKKTFVGKSYSITAGDEFKITVGKSSLVMNADGSIIIICGANR
;
A
#
# COMPACT_ATOMS: atom_id res chain seq x y z
N MET A 1 -12.63 61.81 -25.04
CA MET A 1 -11.94 62.82 -24.21
C MET A 1 -10.53 62.31 -23.99
N ILE A 2 -9.54 62.88 -24.68
CA ILE A 2 -8.12 62.53 -24.50
C ILE A 2 -7.67 63.20 -23.22
N LYS A 3 -7.39 62.43 -22.16
CA LYS A 3 -6.77 62.96 -20.94
C LYS A 3 -5.26 63.01 -21.16
N GLN A 4 -4.75 64.20 -21.45
CA GLN A 4 -3.34 64.52 -21.31
C GLN A 4 -3.01 64.50 -19.81
N PHE A 5 -2.13 63.60 -19.39
CA PHE A 5 -1.71 63.45 -17.99
C PHE A 5 -0.50 64.35 -17.70
N ASP A 6 -0.71 65.65 -17.62
CA ASP A 6 0.26 66.57 -17.01
C ASP A 6 -0.14 66.76 -15.54
N VAL A 7 0.36 65.89 -14.65
CA VAL A 7 0.08 66.00 -13.21
C VAL A 7 1.28 66.62 -12.50
N LEU A 8 1.54 67.90 -12.79
CA LEU A 8 2.39 68.71 -11.91
C LEU A 8 1.52 69.22 -10.76
N TYR A 9 1.75 68.71 -9.55
CA TYR A 9 1.00 69.13 -8.36
C TYR A 9 1.30 70.59 -8.03
N ASN A 10 0.24 71.39 -7.87
CA ASN A 10 0.32 72.82 -7.56
C ASN A 10 -0.93 73.28 -6.79
N SER A 11 -1.06 74.57 -6.48
CA SER A 11 -2.21 75.11 -5.73
C SER A 11 -3.56 74.92 -6.43
N ALA A 12 -3.60 74.82 -7.76
CA ALA A 12 -4.81 74.54 -8.54
C ALA A 12 -5.10 73.04 -8.66
N ASN A 13 -4.08 72.18 -8.54
CA ASN A 13 -4.16 70.72 -8.59
C ASN A 13 -3.44 70.12 -7.37
N PRO A 14 -4.08 70.10 -6.19
CA PRO A 14 -3.46 69.57 -4.97
C PRO A 14 -3.19 68.06 -5.08
N PRO A 15 -2.18 67.53 -4.37
CA PRO A 15 -1.88 66.11 -4.39
C PRO A 15 -3.06 65.28 -3.82
N PRO A 16 -3.32 64.05 -4.34
CA PRO A 16 -4.52 63.27 -4.01
C PRO A 16 -4.68 62.91 -2.53
N TRP A 17 -3.60 62.94 -1.74
CA TRP A 17 -3.60 62.61 -0.32
C TRP A 17 -3.44 63.82 0.61
N GLY A 18 -3.45 65.05 0.06
CA GLY A 18 -3.34 66.30 0.82
C GLY A 18 -1.91 66.70 1.20
N TYR A 19 -1.71 67.99 1.44
CA TYR A 19 -0.42 68.58 1.83
C TYR A 19 -0.63 69.55 3.01
N PRO A 20 0.27 69.61 4.01
CA PRO A 20 1.55 68.89 4.14
C PRO A 20 1.46 67.49 4.76
N GLN A 21 0.28 67.04 5.22
CA GLN A 21 0.15 65.84 6.04
C GLN A 21 0.54 64.54 5.30
N ALA A 22 0.46 64.49 3.97
CA ALA A 22 0.91 63.37 3.15
C ALA A 22 2.03 63.76 2.18
N ALA A 23 2.92 64.69 2.57
CA ALA A 23 4.01 65.20 1.74
C ALA A 23 4.98 64.11 1.22
N LYS A 24 5.03 62.94 1.87
CA LYS A 24 5.88 61.80 1.49
C LYS A 24 5.21 60.81 0.53
N LYS A 25 3.99 61.09 0.06
CA LYS A 25 3.25 60.24 -0.89
C LYS A 25 3.19 60.86 -2.27
N SER A 26 3.42 60.05 -3.29
CA SER A 26 3.31 60.42 -4.70
C SER A 26 2.58 59.33 -5.50
N GLY A 27 2.12 59.63 -6.72
CA GLY A 27 1.42 58.66 -7.57
C GLY A 27 0.20 59.23 -8.30
N ILE A 28 -0.71 58.37 -8.72
CA ILE A 28 -1.94 58.72 -9.45
C ILE A 28 -3.13 58.03 -8.79
N LYS A 29 -4.19 58.80 -8.52
CA LYS A 29 -5.46 58.30 -7.99
C LYS A 29 -6.61 58.79 -8.86
N SER A 30 -7.45 57.88 -9.32
CA SER A 30 -8.61 58.21 -10.17
C SER A 30 -9.90 57.72 -9.52
N LYS A 31 -10.83 58.66 -9.26
CA LYS A 31 -12.16 58.37 -8.74
C LYS A 31 -13.03 57.80 -9.86
N SER A 32 -13.82 56.80 -9.53
CA SER A 32 -14.83 56.28 -10.44
C SER A 32 -15.94 57.31 -10.68
N PHE A 33 -16.37 57.41 -11.94
CA PHE A 33 -17.38 58.38 -12.36
C PHE A 33 -18.72 58.12 -11.65
N ASN A 34 -19.38 59.17 -11.15
CA ASN A 34 -20.66 59.09 -10.44
C ASN A 34 -20.70 58.06 -9.29
N SER A 35 -19.60 57.92 -8.56
CA SER A 35 -19.43 56.91 -7.51
C SER A 35 -19.10 57.56 -6.15
N PRO A 36 -19.30 56.85 -5.00
CA PRO A 36 -18.74 57.25 -3.71
C PRO A 36 -17.22 57.50 -3.75
N LEU A 37 -16.70 58.25 -2.78
CA LEU A 37 -15.28 58.62 -2.74
C LEU A 37 -14.35 57.42 -2.47
N GLU A 38 -14.83 56.36 -1.82
CA GLU A 38 -14.03 55.14 -1.60
C GLU A 38 -13.74 54.34 -2.87
N ASN A 39 -14.46 54.60 -3.97
CA ASN A 39 -14.32 53.88 -5.22
C ASN A 39 -13.30 54.56 -6.14
N TYR A 40 -12.09 53.99 -6.19
CA TYR A 40 -10.98 54.52 -6.96
C TYR A 40 -10.03 53.43 -7.47
N ASN A 41 -9.23 53.78 -8.48
CA ASN A 41 -8.00 53.08 -8.84
C ASN A 41 -6.80 53.91 -8.38
N GLU A 42 -5.73 53.26 -7.95
CA GLU A 42 -4.56 53.94 -7.40
C GLU A 42 -3.25 53.22 -7.75
N LEU A 43 -2.24 54.02 -8.07
CA LEU A 43 -0.83 53.67 -7.97
C LEU A 43 -0.19 54.70 -7.03
N MET A 44 0.30 54.27 -5.87
CA MET A 44 0.85 55.14 -4.83
C MET A 44 2.23 54.68 -4.40
N PHE A 45 3.13 55.65 -4.23
CA PHE A 45 4.46 55.48 -3.68
C PHE A 45 4.53 56.25 -2.36
N ASN A 46 4.96 55.60 -1.28
CA ASN A 46 5.29 56.22 -0.01
C ASN A 46 6.81 56.20 0.15
N ASP A 47 7.43 57.37 0.25
CA ASP A 47 8.88 57.53 0.37
C ASP A 47 9.29 57.92 1.81
N ASP A 48 8.47 57.56 2.79
CA ASP A 48 8.84 57.70 4.19
C ASP A 48 9.88 56.66 4.58
N ALA A 49 11.06 57.11 5.01
CA ALA A 49 12.19 56.27 5.34
C ALA A 49 11.81 55.21 6.38
N GLY A 50 11.94 53.93 6.00
CA GLY A 50 11.56 52.77 6.83
C GLY A 50 10.10 52.33 6.74
N PHE A 51 9.27 53.03 5.97
CA PHE A 51 7.86 52.70 5.71
C PHE A 51 7.54 52.75 4.21
N GLU A 52 8.53 52.49 3.37
CA GLU A 52 8.41 52.57 1.92
C GLU A 52 7.37 51.57 1.41
N LEU A 53 6.50 52.04 0.53
CA LEU A 53 5.40 51.22 0.00
C LEU A 53 5.10 51.60 -1.44
N VAL A 54 4.88 50.59 -2.28
CA VAL A 54 4.15 50.74 -3.54
C VAL A 54 2.80 50.07 -3.38
N ASN A 55 1.71 50.83 -3.52
CA ASN A 55 0.34 50.31 -3.53
C ASN A 55 -0.20 50.34 -4.96
N LEU A 56 -0.74 49.22 -5.41
CA LEU A 56 -1.50 49.12 -6.66
C LEU A 56 -2.90 48.59 -6.33
N GLN A 57 -3.91 49.40 -6.63
CA GLN A 57 -5.31 49.04 -6.43
C GLN A 57 -6.09 49.22 -7.73
N ALA A 58 -6.77 48.15 -8.14
CA ALA A 58 -7.83 48.20 -9.14
C ALA A 58 -9.19 48.11 -8.43
N GLN A 59 -10.15 48.95 -8.81
CA GLN A 59 -11.48 48.96 -8.19
C GLN A 59 -12.29 47.70 -8.52
N ARG A 60 -12.07 47.11 -9.70
CA ARG A 60 -12.84 45.96 -10.19
C ARG A 60 -11.93 44.92 -10.82
N ASP A 61 -11.32 45.26 -11.96
CA ASP A 61 -10.52 44.34 -12.76
C ASP A 61 -9.08 44.85 -12.86
N LEU A 62 -8.09 43.99 -12.59
CA LEU A 62 -6.69 44.24 -12.95
C LEU A 62 -6.27 43.22 -14.02
N ASN A 63 -6.02 43.71 -15.23
CA ASN A 63 -5.41 42.91 -16.29
C ASN A 63 -3.92 43.25 -16.37
N SER A 64 -3.05 42.25 -16.25
CA SER A 64 -1.60 42.38 -16.44
C SER A 64 -1.16 41.52 -17.62
N LEU A 65 -0.46 42.13 -18.58
CA LEU A 65 0.10 41.44 -19.73
C LEU A 65 1.57 41.84 -19.89
N VAL A 66 2.47 40.87 -19.76
CA VAL A 66 3.89 41.02 -20.04
C VAL A 66 4.18 40.25 -21.34
N LYS A 67 4.56 40.96 -22.41
CA LYS A 67 4.68 40.37 -23.76
C LYS A 67 5.96 39.57 -24.00
N ASN A 68 6.95 39.72 -23.12
CA ASN A 68 8.22 39.02 -23.23
C ASN A 68 8.48 38.23 -21.94
N ASP A 69 9.19 38.83 -20.98
CA ASP A 69 9.59 38.15 -19.74
C ASP A 69 9.13 38.93 -18.51
N GLU A 70 8.56 38.21 -17.54
CA GLU A 70 8.36 38.71 -16.18
C GLU A 70 9.35 37.98 -15.24
N THR A 71 10.05 38.74 -14.39
CA THR A 71 10.84 38.17 -13.30
C THR A 71 10.37 38.78 -11.99
N ARG A 72 10.06 37.94 -11.01
CA ARG A 72 9.62 38.36 -9.68
C ARG A 72 10.50 37.74 -8.60
N ARG A 73 11.04 38.59 -7.73
CA ARG A 73 11.79 38.18 -6.54
C ARG A 73 11.20 38.87 -5.32
N VAL A 74 10.96 38.10 -4.26
CA VAL A 74 10.57 38.60 -2.94
C VAL A 74 11.62 38.12 -1.96
N ASN A 75 12.30 39.03 -1.24
CA ASN A 75 13.44 38.67 -0.39
C ASN A 75 13.04 38.10 0.98
N ARG A 76 11.82 38.39 1.43
CA ARG A 76 11.24 37.86 2.66
C ARG A 76 9.98 37.09 2.29
N ASP A 77 8.84 37.51 2.82
CA ASP A 77 7.61 36.74 2.75
C ASP A 77 6.69 37.20 1.61
N ARG A 78 5.98 36.24 1.02
CA ARG A 78 4.86 36.49 0.10
C ARG A 78 3.61 35.85 0.68
N THR A 79 2.53 36.62 0.78
CA THR A 79 1.18 36.11 1.04
C THR A 79 0.34 36.32 -0.22
N THR A 80 -0.53 35.36 -0.54
CA THR A 80 -1.48 35.45 -1.64
C THR A 80 -2.80 34.85 -1.17
N THR A 81 -3.88 35.60 -1.36
CA THR A 81 -5.24 35.20 -0.96
C THR A 81 -6.14 35.35 -2.17
N ILE A 82 -6.85 34.28 -2.50
CA ILE A 82 -7.88 34.23 -3.55
C ILE A 82 -9.17 33.77 -2.87
N ASP A 83 -10.17 34.64 -2.81
CA ASP A 83 -11.42 34.34 -2.09
C ASP A 83 -12.37 33.39 -2.83
N LYS A 84 -12.13 33.15 -4.12
CA LYS A 84 -12.92 32.26 -4.97
C LYS A 84 -12.04 31.23 -5.66
N ASP A 85 -11.79 31.43 -6.95
CA ASP A 85 -11.20 30.42 -7.82
C ASP A 85 -9.85 30.89 -8.37
N GLU A 86 -8.87 29.98 -8.40
CA GLU A 86 -7.59 30.15 -9.07
C GLU A 86 -7.49 29.14 -10.23
N THR A 87 -7.05 29.61 -11.40
CA THR A 87 -6.69 28.74 -12.53
C THR A 87 -5.28 29.06 -12.94
N VAL A 88 -4.41 28.05 -12.89
CA VAL A 88 -3.01 28.15 -13.32
C VAL A 88 -2.82 27.27 -14.54
N THR A 89 -2.35 27.86 -15.64
CA THR A 89 -1.96 27.11 -16.84
C THR A 89 -0.50 27.41 -17.16
N VAL A 90 0.30 26.36 -17.25
CA VAL A 90 1.70 26.43 -17.67
C VAL A 90 1.83 25.54 -18.92
N HIS A 91 2.00 26.16 -20.08
CA HIS A 91 2.14 25.40 -21.35
C HIS A 91 3.50 24.71 -21.48
N GLY A 92 4.52 25.26 -20.82
CA GLY A 92 5.86 24.69 -20.77
C GLY A 92 6.08 23.83 -19.52
N LYS A 93 7.30 23.88 -19.00
CA LYS A 93 7.70 23.15 -17.79
C LYS A 93 7.44 23.98 -16.53
N ARG A 94 6.91 23.35 -15.48
CA ARG A 94 6.94 23.85 -14.09
C ARG A 94 8.05 23.12 -13.32
N THR A 95 8.84 23.86 -12.57
CA THR A 95 9.76 23.33 -11.56
C THR A 95 9.43 24.02 -10.25
N GLU A 96 9.33 23.25 -9.17
CA GLU A 96 9.04 23.74 -7.84
C GLU A 96 10.10 23.20 -6.87
N THR A 97 10.52 24.03 -5.94
CA THR A 97 11.52 23.66 -4.93
C THR A 97 11.12 24.34 -3.63
N VAL A 98 10.94 23.53 -2.60
CA VAL A 98 10.69 23.94 -1.23
C VAL A 98 11.83 23.39 -0.39
N ASP A 99 12.68 24.26 0.16
CA ASP A 99 13.89 23.84 0.88
C ASP A 99 13.61 23.31 2.28
N LEU A 100 12.49 23.74 2.86
CA LEU A 100 12.03 23.37 4.20
C LEU A 100 10.75 22.54 4.09
N ASP A 101 9.71 22.91 4.84
CA ASP A 101 8.48 22.13 4.94
C ASP A 101 7.40 22.64 3.97
N GLU A 102 6.62 21.70 3.43
CA GLU A 102 5.41 21.96 2.66
C GLU A 102 4.19 21.35 3.37
N THR A 103 3.08 22.09 3.44
CA THR A 103 1.79 21.58 3.90
C THR A 103 0.71 21.93 2.90
N ILE A 104 0.03 20.91 2.38
CA ILE A 104 -1.09 21.06 1.46
C ILE A 104 -2.34 20.55 2.17
N THR A 105 -3.36 21.40 2.27
CA THR A 105 -4.68 21.02 2.81
C THR A 105 -5.74 21.17 1.73
N ILE A 106 -6.47 20.09 1.45
CA ILE A 106 -7.59 20.07 0.50
C ILE A 106 -8.81 19.61 1.29
N HIS A 107 -9.79 20.49 1.43
CA HIS A 107 -10.98 20.21 2.25
C HIS A 107 -12.03 19.33 1.56
N GLN A 108 -12.01 19.31 0.22
CA GLN A 108 -12.89 18.48 -0.59
C GLN A 108 -12.08 17.44 -1.35
N ASN A 109 -12.16 17.43 -2.68
CA ASN A 109 -11.56 16.38 -3.50
C ASN A 109 -10.27 16.84 -4.18
N ARG A 110 -9.34 15.89 -4.39
CA ARG A 110 -8.18 16.03 -5.26
C ARG A 110 -8.31 15.03 -6.41
N THR A 111 -8.08 15.48 -7.63
CA THR A 111 -7.92 14.62 -8.80
C THR A 111 -6.58 14.96 -9.44
N GLU A 112 -5.81 13.93 -9.76
CA GLU A 112 -4.51 14.04 -10.39
C GLU A 112 -4.45 13.10 -11.58
N THR A 113 -3.83 13.55 -12.66
CA THR A 113 -3.68 12.76 -13.88
C THR A 113 -2.30 13.04 -14.45
N VAL A 114 -1.54 11.97 -14.66
CA VAL A 114 -0.22 12.00 -15.29
C VAL A 114 -0.30 11.08 -16.50
N ASP A 115 -0.28 11.66 -17.70
CA ASP A 115 -0.47 10.88 -18.94
C ASP A 115 0.72 9.97 -19.29
N GLN A 116 1.90 10.29 -18.76
CA GLN A 116 3.13 9.53 -18.97
C GLN A 116 3.57 8.83 -17.68
N ASN A 117 4.76 9.14 -17.18
CA ASN A 117 5.35 8.45 -16.04
C ASN A 117 5.32 9.33 -14.78
N GLU A 118 5.02 8.71 -13.65
CA GLU A 118 5.17 9.30 -12.32
C GLU A 118 6.34 8.62 -11.59
N THR A 119 7.14 9.39 -10.85
CA THR A 119 8.20 8.86 -9.98
C THR A 119 8.17 9.60 -8.66
N ILE A 120 7.96 8.86 -7.57
CA ILE A 120 7.92 9.39 -6.22
C ILE A 120 9.12 8.83 -5.45
N THR A 121 9.96 9.71 -4.92
CA THR A 121 11.09 9.33 -4.06
C THR A 121 10.92 9.94 -2.67
N ILE A 122 10.86 9.09 -1.65
CA ILE A 122 10.89 9.50 -0.24
C ILE A 122 12.14 8.90 0.39
N HIS A 123 13.07 9.74 0.83
CA HIS A 123 14.35 9.27 1.40
C HIS A 123 14.23 8.71 2.81
N GLN A 124 13.22 9.14 3.57
CA GLN A 124 12.98 8.69 4.93
C GLN A 124 11.73 7.80 5.00
N ASN A 125 10.64 8.29 5.62
CA ASN A 125 9.47 7.48 5.92
C ASN A 125 8.24 8.01 5.17
N ARG A 126 7.35 7.09 4.75
CA ARG A 126 5.99 7.39 4.27
C ARG A 126 4.99 6.80 5.25
N LYS A 127 3.98 7.59 5.65
CA LYS A 127 2.81 7.12 6.41
C LYS A 127 1.57 7.51 5.63
N GLU A 128 0.70 6.55 5.41
CA GLU A 128 -0.53 6.72 4.63
C GLU A 128 -1.71 6.18 5.44
N ARG A 129 -2.86 6.84 5.31
CA ARG A 129 -4.10 6.45 5.95
C ARG A 129 -5.26 6.78 5.02
N VAL A 130 -6.06 5.76 4.72
CA VAL A 130 -7.34 5.87 4.04
C VAL A 130 -8.40 5.42 5.03
N ASP A 131 -9.37 6.29 5.35
CA ASP A 131 -10.40 6.00 6.35
C ASP A 131 -11.53 5.11 5.85
N LEU A 132 -11.81 5.20 4.54
CA LEU A 132 -12.83 4.41 3.85
C LEU A 132 -12.14 3.36 2.97
N ASP A 133 -12.33 3.42 1.66
CA ASP A 133 -11.89 2.39 0.72
C ASP A 133 -10.70 2.84 -0.12
N GLU A 134 -9.81 1.89 -0.43
CA GLU A 134 -8.70 2.04 -1.37
C GLU A 134 -8.86 1.03 -2.50
N THR A 135 -8.73 1.48 -3.75
CA THR A 135 -8.71 0.62 -4.94
C THR A 135 -7.44 0.88 -5.73
N ILE A 136 -6.69 -0.18 -6.02
CA ILE A 136 -5.47 -0.14 -6.82
C ILE A 136 -5.70 -1.01 -8.05
N ASP A 137 -5.67 -0.41 -9.23
CA ASP A 137 -5.72 -1.10 -10.52
C ASP A 137 -4.43 -0.88 -11.29
N ILE A 138 -3.82 -1.96 -11.78
CA ILE A 138 -2.53 -1.95 -12.46
C ILE A 138 -2.69 -2.77 -13.74
N GLY A 139 -2.76 -2.10 -14.89
CA GLY A 139 -2.89 -2.78 -16.19
C GLY A 139 -1.64 -3.56 -16.64
N GLY A 140 -0.49 -3.29 -16.02
CA GLY A 140 0.79 -3.95 -16.28
C GLY A 140 1.23 -4.87 -15.14
N ASN A 141 2.52 -4.81 -14.79
CA ASN A 141 3.11 -5.62 -13.72
C ASN A 141 3.29 -4.81 -12.43
N ARG A 142 3.19 -5.49 -11.27
CA ARG A 142 3.60 -4.96 -9.95
C ARG A 142 4.80 -5.74 -9.43
N THR A 143 5.86 -5.02 -9.06
CA THR A 143 7.03 -5.57 -8.36
C THR A 143 7.16 -4.88 -7.01
N GLU A 144 7.35 -5.65 -5.95
CA GLU A 144 7.49 -5.14 -4.59
C GLU A 144 8.72 -5.76 -3.91
N THR A 145 9.54 -4.92 -3.27
CA THR A 145 10.73 -5.36 -2.55
C THR A 145 10.73 -4.72 -1.16
N VAL A 146 10.72 -5.57 -0.13
CA VAL A 146 10.83 -5.16 1.28
C VAL A 146 12.15 -5.71 1.83
N HIS A 147 13.11 -4.83 2.12
CA HIS A 147 14.45 -5.25 2.56
C HIS A 147 14.50 -5.80 3.99
N LYS A 148 13.55 -5.40 4.85
CA LYS A 148 13.50 -5.82 6.25
C LYS A 148 12.30 -6.73 6.49
N SER A 149 11.21 -6.18 7.03
CA SER A 149 10.05 -6.96 7.46
C SER A 149 8.76 -6.36 6.93
N GLU A 150 7.82 -7.22 6.59
CA GLU A 150 6.45 -6.87 6.24
C GLU A 150 5.50 -7.45 7.30
N GLN A 151 4.51 -6.66 7.73
CA GLN A 151 3.41 -7.10 8.58
C GLN A 151 2.09 -6.73 7.92
N ILE A 152 1.23 -7.72 7.72
CA ILE A 152 -0.10 -7.55 7.14
C ILE A 152 -1.13 -7.97 8.19
N LEU A 153 -2.03 -7.04 8.55
CA LEU A 153 -3.18 -7.33 9.41
C LEU A 153 -4.47 -7.07 8.62
N ILE A 154 -5.28 -8.11 8.47
CA ILE A 154 -6.60 -8.03 7.84
C ILE A 154 -7.61 -8.46 8.89
N LYS A 155 -8.48 -7.53 9.31
CA LYS A 155 -9.52 -7.79 10.32
C LYS A 155 -10.75 -8.49 9.74
N GLY A 156 -11.03 -8.24 8.46
CA GLY A 156 -12.08 -8.90 7.69
C GLY A 156 -11.58 -10.14 6.97
N ASN A 157 -12.02 -10.31 5.71
CA ASN A 157 -11.64 -11.44 4.87
C ASN A 157 -10.47 -11.09 3.93
N ARG A 158 -9.73 -12.11 3.50
CA ARG A 158 -8.72 -12.01 2.44
C ARG A 158 -9.02 -13.04 1.35
N ASP A 159 -9.48 -12.55 0.21
CA ASP A 159 -9.65 -13.36 -1.00
C ASP A 159 -8.48 -13.13 -1.95
N LYS A 160 -7.86 -14.22 -2.43
CA LYS A 160 -6.73 -14.17 -3.37
C LYS A 160 -7.01 -15.11 -4.53
N THR A 161 -7.04 -14.58 -5.75
CA THR A 161 -7.13 -15.35 -6.99
C THR A 161 -5.86 -15.13 -7.79
N VAL A 162 -5.25 -16.22 -8.27
CA VAL A 162 -4.11 -16.19 -9.18
C VAL A 162 -4.45 -17.09 -10.35
N ASN A 163 -4.64 -16.52 -11.53
CA ASN A 163 -4.99 -17.28 -12.74
C ASN A 163 -3.79 -18.02 -13.33
N GLY A 164 -2.58 -17.49 -13.09
CA GLY A 164 -1.32 -18.13 -13.44
C GLY A 164 -0.73 -18.95 -12.28
N ASN A 165 0.60 -19.01 -12.23
CA ASN A 165 1.32 -19.72 -11.18
C ASN A 165 1.49 -18.86 -9.92
N ASP A 166 1.28 -19.45 -8.73
CA ASP A 166 1.61 -18.84 -7.43
C ASP A 166 2.79 -19.60 -6.81
N SER A 167 3.99 -19.01 -6.87
CA SER A 167 5.22 -19.61 -6.34
C SER A 167 5.61 -18.95 -5.02
N LEU A 168 5.92 -19.76 -4.00
CA LEU A 168 6.35 -19.29 -2.69
C LEU A 168 7.64 -19.98 -2.26
N THR A 169 8.68 -19.19 -2.02
CA THR A 169 9.94 -19.64 -1.45
C THR A 169 10.12 -19.06 -0.05
N VAL A 170 10.37 -19.92 0.93
CA VAL A 170 10.69 -19.54 2.31
C VAL A 170 12.03 -20.16 2.67
N ASN A 171 13.05 -19.33 2.88
CA ASN A 171 14.43 -19.79 3.14
C ASN A 171 14.65 -20.26 4.58
N LYS A 172 13.74 -19.91 5.49
CA LYS A 172 13.73 -20.31 6.90
C LYS A 172 12.41 -21.03 7.20
N ASP A 173 11.77 -20.72 8.31
CA ASP A 173 10.58 -21.41 8.76
C ASP A 173 9.30 -20.74 8.26
N ARG A 174 8.30 -21.56 7.91
CA ARG A 174 6.91 -21.14 7.68
C ARG A 174 6.01 -21.78 8.75
N LYS A 175 5.34 -20.95 9.55
CA LYS A 175 4.30 -21.38 10.50
C LYS A 175 2.93 -20.96 9.98
N GLU A 176 2.01 -21.92 9.86
CA GLU A 176 0.59 -21.66 9.61
C GLU A 176 -0.24 -22.10 10.82
N THR A 177 -1.26 -21.31 11.15
CA THR A 177 -2.22 -21.65 12.20
C THR A 177 -3.62 -21.34 11.67
N ILE A 178 -4.48 -22.36 11.70
CA ILE A 178 -5.85 -22.28 11.21
C ILE A 178 -6.75 -22.74 12.35
N ASN A 179 -7.49 -21.80 12.94
CA ASN A 179 -8.27 -22.06 14.16
C ASN A 179 -9.56 -22.84 13.90
N LYS A 180 -10.09 -22.78 12.68
CA LYS A 180 -11.31 -23.47 12.27
C LYS A 180 -10.97 -24.59 11.30
N SER A 181 -11.21 -24.38 10.01
CA SER A 181 -11.12 -25.43 9.00
C SER A 181 -10.18 -25.03 7.87
N ARG A 182 -9.49 -26.02 7.31
CA ARG A 182 -8.73 -25.92 6.06
C ARG A 182 -9.31 -26.91 5.07
N SER A 183 -9.64 -26.44 3.87
CA SER A 183 -9.93 -27.30 2.72
C SER A 183 -8.85 -27.10 1.67
N LEU A 184 -8.38 -28.20 1.05
CA LEU A 184 -7.41 -28.19 -0.03
C LEU A 184 -7.91 -29.15 -1.11
N THR A 185 -8.14 -28.62 -2.31
CA THR A 185 -8.47 -29.40 -3.50
C THR A 185 -7.33 -29.23 -4.51
N VAL A 186 -6.88 -30.34 -5.08
CA VAL A 186 -5.82 -30.36 -6.09
C VAL A 186 -6.27 -31.28 -7.22
N ASP A 187 -6.55 -30.72 -8.38
CA ASP A 187 -7.17 -31.46 -9.50
C ASP A 187 -6.21 -32.42 -10.19
N LYS A 188 -4.91 -32.13 -10.13
CA LYS A 188 -3.86 -32.92 -10.78
C LYS A 188 -2.99 -33.61 -9.75
N THR A 189 -1.88 -33.00 -9.37
CA THR A 189 -0.84 -33.65 -8.57
C THR A 189 -0.49 -32.80 -7.36
N ASN A 190 -0.45 -33.44 -6.20
CA ASN A 190 0.14 -32.88 -4.98
C ASN A 190 1.36 -33.71 -4.59
N SER A 191 2.55 -33.13 -4.70
CA SER A 191 3.81 -33.79 -4.34
C SER A 191 4.42 -33.12 -3.12
N GLU A 192 4.84 -33.93 -2.14
CA GLU A 192 5.47 -33.45 -0.91
C GLU A 192 6.75 -34.21 -0.64
N PHE A 193 7.86 -33.48 -0.43
CA PHE A 193 9.17 -34.04 -0.15
C PHE A 193 9.71 -33.48 1.16
N VAL A 194 9.98 -34.35 2.14
CA VAL A 194 10.45 -33.98 3.47
C VAL A 194 11.76 -34.68 3.77
N LYS A 195 12.82 -33.91 4.05
CA LYS A 195 14.19 -34.44 4.18
C LYS A 195 14.49 -35.11 5.52
N LEU A 196 14.04 -34.52 6.63
CA LEU A 196 14.43 -34.95 7.98
C LEU A 196 13.32 -35.69 8.72
N GLY A 197 12.09 -35.19 8.66
CA GLY A 197 10.97 -35.84 9.35
C GLY A 197 9.65 -35.11 9.17
N LYS A 198 8.57 -35.89 9.16
CA LYS A 198 7.19 -35.40 9.14
C LYS A 198 6.43 -36.06 10.29
N SER A 199 5.72 -35.25 11.07
CA SER A 199 4.80 -35.73 12.11
C SER A 199 3.38 -35.32 11.77
N VAL A 200 2.44 -36.23 11.99
CA VAL A 200 0.99 -35.99 11.84
C VAL A 200 0.32 -36.48 13.11
N THR A 201 -0.35 -35.58 13.82
CA THR A 201 -1.13 -35.91 15.03
C THR A 201 -2.56 -35.43 14.82
N VAL A 202 -3.52 -36.29 15.16
CA VAL A 202 -4.95 -36.01 15.02
C VAL A 202 -5.68 -36.22 16.34
N GLY A 203 -6.74 -35.46 16.58
CA GLY A 203 -7.52 -35.53 17.83
C GLY A 203 -8.55 -36.65 17.82
N LEU A 204 -9.56 -36.54 16.95
CA LEU A 204 -10.74 -37.44 16.96
C LEU A 204 -10.74 -38.49 15.84
N GLY A 205 -10.18 -38.17 14.67
CA GLY A 205 -10.23 -39.08 13.53
C GLY A 205 -9.29 -38.67 12.40
N TYR A 206 -8.85 -39.68 11.65
CA TYR A 206 -8.04 -39.56 10.45
C TYR A 206 -8.40 -40.68 9.49
N ALA A 207 -8.63 -40.36 8.23
CA ALA A 207 -9.00 -41.32 7.20
C ALA A 207 -8.21 -41.02 5.92
N THR A 208 -7.63 -42.07 5.34
CA THR A 208 -6.98 -42.02 4.03
C THR A 208 -7.78 -42.88 3.06
N GLN A 209 -8.20 -42.29 1.95
CA GLN A 209 -8.88 -42.99 0.86
C GLN A 209 -8.08 -42.82 -0.42
N VAL A 210 -7.87 -43.91 -1.15
CA VAL A 210 -7.12 -43.92 -2.42
C VAL A 210 -7.97 -44.53 -3.52
N GLY A 211 -7.95 -43.93 -4.70
CA GLY A 211 -8.76 -44.38 -5.83
C GLY A 211 -8.16 -45.59 -6.57
N THR A 212 -6.84 -45.71 -6.60
CA THR A 212 -6.14 -46.77 -7.34
C THR A 212 -5.15 -47.51 -6.43
N ILE A 213 -3.92 -47.02 -6.32
CA ILE A 213 -2.81 -47.71 -5.69
C ILE A 213 -2.32 -46.88 -4.50
N MET A 214 -2.14 -47.55 -3.36
CA MET A 214 -1.35 -47.04 -2.23
C MET A 214 -0.14 -47.96 -2.05
N ASN A 215 1.06 -47.38 -2.09
CA ASN A 215 2.29 -48.08 -1.73
C ASN A 215 2.93 -47.38 -0.52
N THR A 216 3.40 -48.15 0.44
CA THR A 216 4.17 -47.65 1.58
C THR A 216 5.48 -48.42 1.65
N ALA A 217 6.58 -47.72 1.43
CA ALA A 217 7.93 -48.27 1.53
C ALA A 217 8.65 -47.62 2.71
N VAL A 218 9.31 -48.44 3.54
CA VAL A 218 9.97 -48.00 4.77
C VAL A 218 11.39 -48.55 4.80
N GLY A 219 12.38 -47.69 5.04
CA GLY A 219 13.79 -48.05 4.94
C GLY A 219 14.40 -48.72 6.17
N ILE A 220 13.78 -48.58 7.34
CA ILE A 220 14.32 -49.13 8.61
C ILE A 220 13.25 -49.91 9.37
N MET A 221 12.18 -49.24 9.83
CA MET A 221 11.19 -49.85 10.70
C MET A 221 9.82 -49.20 10.55
N GLN A 222 8.77 -50.02 10.50
CA GLN A 222 7.39 -49.59 10.59
C GLN A 222 6.72 -50.27 11.80
N THR A 223 6.17 -49.47 12.71
CA THR A 223 5.42 -49.96 13.88
C THR A 223 3.98 -49.47 13.82
N GLU A 224 3.03 -50.35 14.13
CA GLU A 224 1.61 -50.02 14.20
C GLU A 224 1.02 -50.51 15.52
N GLN A 225 0.40 -49.60 16.28
CA GLN A 225 -0.26 -49.90 17.53
C GLN A 225 -1.73 -49.48 17.45
N VAL A 226 -2.63 -50.40 17.82
CA VAL A 226 -4.08 -50.15 17.81
C VAL A 226 -4.64 -50.43 19.20
N GLY A 227 -5.22 -49.40 19.84
CA GLY A 227 -5.65 -49.48 21.24
C GLY A 227 -6.92 -50.29 21.49
N ARG A 228 -7.76 -50.50 20.46
CA ARG A 228 -9.03 -51.24 20.60
C ARG A 228 -9.18 -52.36 19.58
N ILE A 229 -9.43 -52.00 18.31
CA ILE A 229 -9.80 -52.97 17.27
C ILE A 229 -9.04 -52.62 16.00
N LYS A 230 -8.31 -53.61 15.46
CA LYS A 230 -7.78 -53.60 14.10
C LYS A 230 -8.59 -54.58 13.25
N LYS A 231 -9.07 -54.15 12.09
CA LYS A 231 -9.74 -55.00 11.09
C LYS A 231 -9.10 -54.80 9.73
N THR A 232 -8.84 -55.89 9.03
CA THR A 232 -8.32 -55.90 7.66
C THR A 232 -9.29 -56.65 6.78
N PHE A 233 -9.80 -56.01 5.74
CA PHE A 233 -10.67 -56.63 4.75
C PHE A 233 -9.96 -56.63 3.41
N VAL A 234 -9.83 -57.80 2.79
CA VAL A 234 -9.12 -57.96 1.51
C VAL A 234 -10.05 -58.67 0.55
N GLY A 235 -10.40 -58.01 -0.56
CA GLY A 235 -11.39 -58.53 -1.51
C GLY A 235 -10.88 -59.63 -2.44
N LYS A 236 -9.55 -59.77 -2.58
CA LYS A 236 -8.91 -60.81 -3.40
C LYS A 236 -7.84 -61.56 -2.60
N SER A 237 -6.56 -61.20 -2.76
CA SER A 237 -5.43 -61.91 -2.13
C SER A 237 -4.82 -61.10 -0.98
N TYR A 238 -4.62 -61.75 0.16
CA TYR A 238 -3.83 -61.24 1.29
C TYR A 238 -2.56 -62.06 1.42
N SER A 239 -1.41 -61.47 1.11
CA SER A 239 -0.10 -62.14 1.14
C SER A 239 0.84 -61.40 2.10
N ILE A 240 1.60 -62.19 2.88
CA ILE A 240 2.66 -61.70 3.76
C ILE A 240 3.91 -62.51 3.46
N THR A 241 5.04 -61.83 3.30
CA THR A 241 6.36 -62.45 3.15
C THR A 241 7.27 -61.87 4.22
N ALA A 242 7.77 -62.73 5.11
CA ALA A 242 8.73 -62.37 6.14
C ALA A 242 10.08 -63.03 5.81
N GLY A 243 11.18 -62.34 6.09
CA GLY A 243 12.54 -62.83 5.84
C GLY A 243 12.97 -63.88 6.86
N ASP A 244 12.89 -63.53 8.15
CA ASP A 244 13.42 -64.36 9.25
C ASP A 244 12.32 -65.08 10.04
N GLU A 245 11.34 -64.33 10.55
CA GLU A 245 10.28 -64.83 11.44
C GLU A 245 8.94 -64.20 11.08
N PHE A 246 7.88 -65.01 11.04
CA PHE A 246 6.50 -64.55 11.17
C PHE A 246 5.90 -65.10 12.46
N LYS A 247 5.53 -64.20 13.38
CA LYS A 247 5.05 -64.55 14.71
C LYS A 247 3.73 -63.88 15.05
N ILE A 248 2.79 -64.67 15.54
CA ILE A 248 1.53 -64.22 16.14
C ILE A 248 1.55 -64.62 17.61
N THR A 249 1.31 -63.68 18.51
CA THR A 249 1.25 -63.93 19.96
C THR A 249 -0.11 -63.50 20.51
N VAL A 250 -0.75 -64.39 21.28
CA VAL A 250 -2.01 -64.12 21.97
C VAL A 250 -1.86 -64.57 23.43
N GLY A 251 -1.69 -63.61 24.34
CA GLY A 251 -1.41 -63.92 25.74
C GLY A 251 -0.14 -64.77 25.90
N LYS A 252 -0.29 -65.99 26.43
CA LYS A 252 0.81 -66.97 26.61
C LYS A 252 0.98 -67.96 25.44
N SER A 253 0.13 -67.87 24.41
CA SER A 253 0.17 -68.75 23.25
C SER A 253 0.80 -68.06 22.05
N SER A 254 1.47 -68.82 21.18
CA SER A 254 2.05 -68.27 19.94
C SER A 254 2.07 -69.25 18.77
N LEU A 255 1.99 -68.70 17.57
CA LEU A 255 2.33 -69.35 16.30
C LEU A 255 3.58 -68.67 15.75
N VAL A 256 4.64 -69.43 15.47
CA VAL A 256 5.90 -68.93 14.92
C VAL A 256 6.25 -69.74 13.66
N MET A 257 6.59 -69.04 12.57
CA MET A 257 7.14 -69.63 11.36
C MET A 257 8.52 -69.03 11.10
N ASN A 258 9.53 -69.86 10.92
CA ASN A 258 10.92 -69.44 10.70
C ASN A 258 11.37 -69.64 9.25
N ALA A 259 12.43 -68.96 8.86
CA ALA A 259 13.04 -69.05 7.52
C ALA A 259 13.51 -70.46 7.12
N ASP A 260 13.84 -71.32 8.09
CA ASP A 260 14.23 -72.72 7.86
C ASP A 260 13.05 -73.66 7.55
N GLY A 261 11.82 -73.12 7.54
CA GLY A 261 10.58 -73.85 7.30
C GLY A 261 9.96 -74.46 8.55
N SER A 262 10.57 -74.30 9.73
CA SER A 262 9.97 -74.78 10.98
C SER A 262 8.73 -73.98 11.38
N ILE A 263 7.72 -74.69 11.86
CA ILE A 263 6.49 -74.12 12.42
C ILE A 263 6.39 -74.54 13.89
N ILE A 264 6.35 -73.57 14.79
CA ILE A 264 6.28 -73.77 16.23
C ILE A 264 4.92 -73.28 16.73
N ILE A 265 4.19 -74.15 17.41
CA ILE A 265 2.95 -73.82 18.10
C ILE A 265 3.20 -73.98 19.60
N ILE A 266 3.07 -72.89 20.35
CA ILE A 266 3.18 -72.89 21.81
C ILE A 266 1.77 -72.73 22.38
N CYS A 267 1.32 -73.78 23.06
CA CYS A 267 0.07 -73.75 23.81
C CYS A 267 0.34 -73.26 25.23
N GLY A 268 -0.28 -72.15 25.63
CA GLY A 268 -0.26 -71.74 27.03
C GLY A 268 -0.93 -72.79 27.93
N ALA A 269 -0.35 -73.09 29.09
CA ALA A 269 -0.97 -74.00 30.06
C ALA A 269 -2.32 -73.44 30.54
N ASN A 270 -3.37 -74.25 30.45
CA ASN A 270 -4.68 -73.94 31.01
C ASN A 270 -4.57 -73.86 32.55
N ARG A 271 -5.09 -72.78 33.14
CA ARG A 271 -5.50 -72.76 34.54
C ARG A 271 -7.01 -72.84 34.59
#